data_AF-A0A522AB51-F1
#
_entry.id   AF-A0A522AB51-F1
#
_cell.length_a   1.000
_cell.length_b   1.000
_cell.length_c   1.000
_cell.angle_alpha   90.00
_cell.angle_beta   90.00
_cell.angle_gamma   90.00
#
_symmetry.space_group_name_H-M   'P 1'
#
loop_
_entity.id
_entity.type
_entity.pdbx_description
1 polymer ?
#
loop_
_entity_poly.entity_id
_entity_poly.type
_entity_poly.pdbx_seq_one_letter_code
_entity_poly.pdbx_strand_id
1 'polypeptide(L)'
;MIPNVFISSTVEDLHYLREGMREAVGELAYRPVMSDYGEVGYLNPETAAQSCYRSIKQCQIAVIIIGCRYGEPSAEGGVSVTHKEFRTARDEGIPLIAFVEKEVMSFKKVHHANKNENGIKNFPRMDNPSLTFALLDEITASPSYNGLIPFTNVAEAKALLKKQIADLVGQSLTQIFSPMRAEIKDVLAEIKTLRQEFVDHQKNDPRFLQTVRFIIDENRAKGFRYLIEHTIGPIDKAVSILFEAKTFDEFLERAHCKLIVKEDLRLAAEANRAPTEIFGAMSFGVPSPDDPTGTARADFVIRKNQTVEMNPAAHSHFDWTYHALKMEIGNE
;
A
#
# COMPACT_ATOMS: atom_id res chain seq x y z
N MET A 1 12.72 19.15 -2.32
CA MET A 1 11.87 20.32 -2.58
C MET A 1 10.92 20.46 -1.40
N ILE A 2 10.73 21.67 -0.86
CA ILE A 2 9.72 21.90 0.21
C ILE A 2 8.34 22.00 -0.47
N PRO A 3 7.34 21.21 -0.08
CA PRO A 3 6.02 21.24 -0.70
C PRO A 3 5.31 22.59 -0.53
N ASN A 4 4.73 23.08 -1.62
CA ASN A 4 3.77 24.17 -1.63
C ASN A 4 2.36 23.61 -1.44
N VAL A 5 1.60 24.18 -0.50
CA VAL A 5 0.23 23.80 -0.16
C VAL A 5 -0.69 24.97 -0.45
N PHE A 6 -1.54 24.83 -1.47
CA PHE A 6 -2.52 25.86 -1.82
C PHE A 6 -3.72 25.79 -0.88
N ILE A 7 -4.12 26.90 -0.26
CA ILE A 7 -5.29 26.95 0.65
C ILE A 7 -6.39 27.83 0.03
N SER A 8 -7.43 27.16 -0.48
CA SER A 8 -8.58 27.75 -1.14
C SER A 8 -9.78 27.80 -0.20
N SER A 9 -10.41 28.97 -0.08
CA SER A 9 -11.67 29.17 0.62
C SER A 9 -12.26 30.54 0.28
N THR A 10 -13.52 30.79 0.66
CA THR A 10 -13.98 32.17 0.81
C THR A 10 -13.17 32.89 1.88
N VAL A 11 -12.89 34.18 1.69
CA VAL A 11 -11.97 34.94 2.56
C VAL A 11 -12.72 35.57 3.74
N GLU A 12 -13.85 36.23 3.47
CA GLU A 12 -14.53 37.09 4.44
C GLU A 12 -15.06 36.34 5.68
N ASP A 13 -15.64 35.15 5.51
CA ASP A 13 -16.28 34.40 6.59
C ASP A 13 -15.35 33.39 7.27
N LEU A 14 -14.22 33.05 6.65
CA LEU A 14 -13.31 31.99 7.13
C LEU A 14 -11.93 32.50 7.56
N HIS A 15 -11.75 33.81 7.77
CA HIS A 15 -10.45 34.41 8.08
C HIS A 15 -9.66 33.69 9.21
N TYR A 16 -10.29 33.43 10.37
CA TYR A 16 -9.63 32.72 11.48
C TYR A 16 -9.27 31.27 11.15
N LEU A 17 -10.10 30.61 10.34
CA LEU A 17 -9.81 29.25 9.90
C LEU A 17 -8.65 29.24 8.91
N ARG A 18 -8.63 30.19 7.96
CA ARG A 18 -7.54 30.38 7.00
C ARG A 18 -6.19 30.56 7.70
N GLU A 19 -6.13 31.42 8.72
CA GLU A 19 -4.92 31.58 9.55
C GLU A 19 -4.52 30.29 10.25
N GLY A 20 -5.49 29.60 10.89
CA GLY A 20 -5.18 28.34 11.55
C GLY A 20 -4.62 27.29 10.59
N MET A 21 -5.17 27.20 9.36
CA MET A 21 -4.69 26.28 8.33
C MET A 21 -3.30 26.68 7.82
N ARG A 22 -3.05 27.98 7.64
CA ARG A 22 -1.73 28.52 7.30
C ARG A 22 -0.68 28.18 8.36
N GLU A 23 -1.00 28.39 9.63
CA GLU A 23 -0.14 28.00 10.76
C GLU A 23 0.13 26.50 10.75
N ALA A 24 -0.89 25.66 10.56
CA ALA A 24 -0.73 24.21 10.53
C ALA A 24 0.20 23.73 9.40
N VAL A 25 0.13 24.35 8.22
CA VAL A 25 1.08 24.09 7.12
C VAL A 25 2.50 24.54 7.49
N GLY A 26 2.64 25.72 8.10
CA GLY A 26 3.92 26.24 8.57
C GLY A 26 4.57 25.40 9.67
N GLU A 27 3.77 24.89 10.62
CA GLU A 27 4.20 23.97 11.69
C GLU A 27 4.82 22.67 11.13
N LEU A 28 4.39 22.24 9.93
CA LEU A 28 4.97 21.10 9.21
C LEU A 28 6.20 21.45 8.37
N ALA A 29 6.66 22.70 8.44
CA ALA A 29 7.72 23.28 7.61
C ALA A 29 7.41 23.24 6.10
N TYR A 30 6.13 23.25 5.72
CA TYR A 30 5.68 23.37 4.34
C TYR A 30 5.38 24.83 3.99
N ARG A 31 5.21 25.14 2.71
CA ARG A 31 4.95 26.51 2.24
C ARG A 31 3.45 26.69 1.98
N PRO A 32 2.72 27.46 2.80
CA PRO A 32 1.34 27.82 2.46
C PRO A 32 1.34 28.79 1.27
N VAL A 33 0.39 28.59 0.35
CA VAL A 33 0.15 29.49 -0.79
C VAL A 33 -1.30 29.96 -0.73
N MET A 34 -1.49 31.27 -0.57
CA MET A 34 -2.80 31.89 -0.34
C MET A 34 -2.92 33.20 -1.12
N SER A 35 -4.12 33.52 -1.60
CA SER A 35 -4.38 34.73 -2.38
C SER A 35 -4.24 36.03 -1.56
N ASP A 36 -4.56 35.97 -0.27
CA ASP A 36 -4.65 37.11 0.67
C ASP A 36 -3.38 37.37 1.49
N TYR A 37 -2.34 36.51 1.40
CA TYR A 37 -1.08 36.65 2.17
C TYR A 37 0.15 36.99 1.30
N GLY A 38 -0.05 37.23 -0.01
CA GLY A 38 0.99 37.71 -0.91
C GLY A 38 1.86 36.61 -1.54
N GLU A 39 1.55 35.32 -1.33
CA GLU A 39 2.28 34.21 -1.96
C GLU A 39 1.82 33.94 -3.41
N VAL A 40 0.74 34.57 -3.85
CA VAL A 40 0.30 34.60 -5.26
C VAL A 40 0.92 35.81 -5.96
N GLY A 41 1.71 35.56 -6.99
CA GLY A 41 2.28 36.63 -7.82
C GLY A 41 1.24 37.19 -8.79
N TYR A 42 0.75 38.41 -8.56
CA TYR A 42 -0.20 39.07 -9.44
C TYR A 42 0.50 39.72 -10.63
N LEU A 43 0.23 39.21 -11.85
CA LEU A 43 0.88 39.66 -13.08
C LEU A 43 -0.15 40.32 -14.01
N ASN A 44 0.19 41.47 -14.59
CA ASN A 44 -0.57 42.06 -15.69
C ASN A 44 -0.27 41.29 -16.99
N PRO A 45 -1.25 40.91 -17.83
CA PRO A 45 -2.67 41.32 -17.83
C PRO A 45 -3.65 40.35 -17.15
N GLU A 46 -3.19 39.43 -16.30
CA GLU A 46 -4.04 38.44 -15.64
C GLU A 46 -4.89 39.05 -14.51
N THR A 47 -6.10 38.53 -14.32
CA THR A 47 -6.91 38.83 -13.13
C THR A 47 -6.35 38.13 -11.89
N ALA A 48 -6.73 38.60 -10.70
CA ALA A 48 -6.33 37.96 -9.44
C ALA A 48 -6.73 36.47 -9.38
N ALA A 49 -7.92 36.14 -9.88
CA ALA A 49 -8.40 34.76 -9.97
C ALA A 49 -7.55 33.91 -10.94
N GLN A 50 -7.17 34.46 -12.09
CA GLN A 50 -6.27 33.78 -13.03
C GLN A 50 -4.89 33.53 -12.42
N SER A 51 -4.36 34.48 -11.65
CA SER A 51 -3.10 34.29 -10.92
C SER A 51 -3.22 33.14 -9.90
N CYS A 52 -4.36 33.00 -9.22
CA CYS A 52 -4.61 31.87 -8.31
C CYS A 52 -4.65 30.52 -9.05
N TYR A 53 -5.31 30.45 -10.21
CA TYR A 53 -5.33 29.25 -11.06
C TYR A 53 -3.95 28.90 -11.62
N ARG A 54 -3.04 29.86 -11.76
CA ARG A 54 -1.65 29.61 -12.12
C ARG A 54 -0.85 29.10 -10.92
N SER A 55 -1.03 29.70 -9.75
CA SER A 55 -0.34 29.30 -8.51
C SER A 55 -0.71 27.89 -8.07
N ILE A 56 -1.98 27.50 -8.19
CA ILE A 56 -2.41 26.16 -7.79
C ILE A 56 -1.69 25.07 -8.60
N LYS A 57 -1.46 25.27 -9.89
CA LYS A 57 -0.71 24.35 -10.78
C LYS A 57 0.73 24.09 -10.35
N GLN A 58 1.30 24.98 -9.54
CA GLN A 58 2.67 24.89 -9.03
C GLN A 58 2.74 24.25 -7.64
N CYS A 59 1.59 23.89 -7.05
CA CYS A 59 1.49 23.32 -5.72
C CYS A 59 1.50 21.79 -5.76
N GLN A 60 1.98 21.18 -4.68
CA GLN A 60 2.02 19.73 -4.53
C GLN A 60 0.77 19.19 -3.83
N ILE A 61 0.06 20.06 -3.09
CA ILE A 61 -1.18 19.73 -2.38
C ILE A 61 -2.12 20.93 -2.51
N ALA A 62 -3.41 20.66 -2.72
CA ALA A 62 -4.48 21.64 -2.63
C ALA A 62 -5.39 21.32 -1.43
N VAL A 63 -5.71 22.34 -0.64
CA VAL A 63 -6.66 22.28 0.46
C VAL A 63 -7.84 23.17 0.10
N ILE A 64 -9.04 22.58 -0.01
CA ILE A 64 -10.27 23.31 -0.30
C ILE A 64 -11.12 23.33 0.96
N ILE A 65 -11.56 24.51 1.40
CA ILE A 65 -12.36 24.68 2.60
C ILE A 65 -13.71 25.28 2.22
N ILE A 66 -14.78 24.58 2.59
CA ILE A 66 -16.16 24.92 2.23
C ILE A 66 -16.93 25.33 3.49
N GLY A 67 -17.20 26.62 3.60
CA GLY A 67 -18.05 27.20 4.62
C GLY A 67 -19.49 27.40 4.15
N CYS A 68 -20.24 28.19 4.90
CA CYS A 68 -21.62 28.52 4.54
C CYS A 68 -21.71 29.37 3.26
N ARG A 69 -20.68 30.19 2.96
CA ARG A 69 -20.65 31.01 1.75
C ARG A 69 -20.00 30.27 0.58
N TYR A 70 -20.65 30.35 -0.57
CA TYR A 70 -20.15 29.88 -1.86
C TYR A 70 -19.21 30.91 -2.51
N GLY A 71 -19.47 32.20 -2.28
CA GLY A 71 -18.82 33.30 -2.97
C GLY A 71 -19.53 33.70 -4.26
N GLU A 72 -19.08 34.80 -4.85
CA GLU A 72 -19.70 35.34 -6.07
C GLU A 72 -19.38 34.46 -7.28
N PRO A 73 -20.39 33.94 -8.00
CA PRO A 73 -20.18 33.26 -9.26
C PRO A 73 -19.59 34.22 -10.29
N SER A 74 -18.51 33.79 -10.94
CA SER A 74 -17.93 34.55 -12.04
C SER A 74 -18.90 34.62 -13.23
N ALA A 75 -18.87 35.76 -13.95
CA ALA A 75 -19.65 35.93 -15.18
C ALA A 75 -19.29 34.87 -16.23
N GLU A 76 -18.04 34.39 -16.21
CA GLU A 76 -17.55 33.31 -17.07
C GLU A 76 -17.67 31.95 -16.37
N GLY A 77 -18.73 31.20 -16.66
CA GLY A 77 -18.89 29.81 -16.24
C GLY A 77 -19.75 29.59 -15.00
N GLY A 78 -20.29 30.65 -14.40
CA GLY A 78 -21.35 30.56 -13.38
C GLY A 78 -20.94 29.89 -12.08
N VAL A 79 -19.64 29.80 -11.80
CA VAL A 79 -19.09 29.21 -10.58
C VAL A 79 -18.16 30.21 -9.87
N SER A 80 -18.05 30.08 -8.55
CA SER A 80 -17.18 30.93 -7.73
C SER A 80 -15.69 30.64 -7.97
N VAL A 81 -14.83 31.58 -7.56
CA VAL A 81 -13.37 31.44 -7.67
C VAL A 81 -12.91 30.14 -7.00
N THR A 82 -13.31 29.90 -5.75
CA THR A 82 -13.03 28.67 -4.98
C THR A 82 -13.45 27.40 -5.70
N HIS A 83 -14.63 27.39 -6.33
CA HIS A 83 -15.08 26.23 -7.10
C HIS A 83 -14.18 26.02 -8.34
N LYS A 84 -13.81 27.09 -9.03
CA LYS A 84 -12.88 26.99 -10.18
C LYS A 84 -11.46 26.59 -9.76
N GLU A 85 -11.00 27.00 -8.57
CA GLU A 85 -9.75 26.50 -7.98
C GLU A 85 -9.81 25.00 -7.71
N PHE A 86 -10.90 24.50 -7.12
CA PHE A 86 -11.13 23.05 -6.97
C PHE A 86 -11.04 22.31 -8.32
N ARG A 87 -11.77 22.79 -9.34
CA ARG A 87 -11.73 22.17 -10.68
C ARG A 87 -10.33 22.20 -11.28
N THR A 88 -9.61 23.31 -11.13
CA THR A 88 -8.24 23.44 -11.63
C THR A 88 -7.31 22.44 -10.96
N ALA A 89 -7.38 22.27 -9.63
CA ALA A 89 -6.58 21.26 -8.93
C ALA A 89 -6.91 19.84 -9.38
N ARG A 90 -8.19 19.51 -9.52
CA ARG A 90 -8.66 18.21 -9.99
C ARG A 90 -8.16 17.91 -11.40
N ASP A 91 -8.33 18.84 -12.33
CA ASP A 91 -8.01 18.66 -13.74
C ASP A 91 -6.48 18.51 -13.96
N GLU A 92 -5.67 19.08 -13.07
CA GLU A 92 -4.20 18.95 -13.04
C GLU A 92 -3.71 17.73 -12.23
N GLY A 93 -4.63 16.96 -11.64
CA GLY A 93 -4.29 15.76 -10.85
C GLY A 93 -3.58 16.06 -9.53
N ILE A 94 -3.75 17.27 -8.98
CA ILE A 94 -3.10 17.67 -7.72
C ILE A 94 -3.82 16.99 -6.55
N PRO A 95 -3.08 16.35 -5.60
CA PRO A 95 -3.65 15.80 -4.39
C PRO A 95 -4.50 16.82 -3.63
N LEU A 96 -5.77 16.47 -3.39
CA LEU A 96 -6.77 17.39 -2.85
C LEU A 96 -7.28 16.92 -1.48
N ILE A 97 -7.34 17.86 -0.53
CA ILE A 97 -7.92 17.65 0.80
C ILE A 97 -9.09 18.63 0.96
N ALA A 98 -10.32 18.12 0.96
CA ALA A 98 -11.51 18.95 1.09
C ALA A 98 -12.06 18.95 2.52
N PHE A 99 -12.18 20.13 3.10
CA PHE A 99 -12.81 20.39 4.39
C PHE A 99 -14.18 21.04 4.20
N VAL A 100 -15.12 20.70 5.07
CA VAL A 100 -16.47 21.28 5.04
C VAL A 100 -16.96 21.57 6.46
N GLU A 101 -17.57 22.73 6.68
CA GLU A 101 -18.22 23.01 7.96
C GLU A 101 -19.32 21.98 8.24
N LYS A 102 -19.36 21.43 9.46
CA LYS A 102 -20.36 20.44 9.87
C LYS A 102 -21.81 20.95 9.72
N GLU A 103 -22.02 22.25 9.87
CA GLU A 103 -23.30 22.92 9.67
C GLU A 103 -23.78 22.78 8.21
N VAL A 104 -22.90 23.03 7.23
CA VAL A 104 -23.21 22.89 5.79
C VAL A 104 -23.59 21.45 5.44
N MET A 105 -22.89 20.47 6.03
CA MET A 105 -23.25 19.05 5.86
C MET A 105 -24.64 18.73 6.42
N SER A 106 -25.03 19.38 7.51
CA SER A 106 -26.36 19.24 8.11
C SER A 106 -27.44 19.86 7.20
N PHE A 107 -27.17 21.04 6.64
CA PHE A 107 -28.04 21.68 5.66
C PHE A 107 -28.20 20.84 4.38
N LYS A 108 -27.11 20.26 3.86
CA LYS A 108 -27.16 19.37 2.70
C LYS A 108 -28.08 18.16 2.93
N LYS A 109 -28.06 17.56 4.13
CA LYS A 109 -28.97 16.45 4.49
C LYS A 109 -30.43 16.88 4.47
N VAL A 110 -30.74 18.05 5.04
CA VAL A 110 -32.09 18.62 5.03
C VAL A 110 -32.54 18.93 3.60
N HIS A 111 -31.68 19.55 2.79
CA HIS A 111 -31.96 19.80 1.38
C HIS A 111 -32.24 18.51 0.61
N HIS A 112 -31.45 17.45 0.86
CA HIS A 112 -31.62 16.17 0.19
C HIS A 112 -32.94 15.47 0.56
N ALA A 113 -33.35 15.53 1.83
CA ALA A 113 -34.59 14.92 2.32
C ALA A 113 -35.84 15.61 1.75
N ASN A 114 -35.76 16.89 1.39
CA ASN A 114 -36.90 17.71 0.95
C ASN A 114 -36.89 18.02 -0.56
N LYS A 115 -36.20 17.22 -1.39
CA LYS A 115 -36.08 17.43 -2.84
C LYS A 115 -37.42 17.44 -3.60
N ASN A 116 -38.49 16.86 -3.04
CA ASN A 116 -39.77 16.64 -3.73
C ASN A 116 -40.88 17.66 -3.39
N GLU A 117 -40.69 18.50 -2.37
CA GLU A 117 -41.72 19.44 -1.90
C GLU A 117 -41.16 20.86 -1.87
N ASN A 118 -41.30 21.66 -2.95
CA ASN A 118 -40.94 23.09 -3.01
C ASN A 118 -39.73 23.46 -2.11
N GLY A 119 -38.64 22.66 -2.22
CA GLY A 119 -37.71 22.40 -1.13
C GLY A 119 -37.17 23.64 -0.43
N ILE A 120 -36.76 23.49 0.83
CA ILE A 120 -36.16 24.56 1.63
C ILE A 120 -35.01 25.19 0.83
N LYS A 121 -35.21 26.43 0.36
CA LYS A 121 -34.23 27.17 -0.46
C LYS A 121 -33.29 28.01 0.38
N ASN A 122 -33.73 28.42 1.57
CA ASN A 122 -33.00 29.33 2.42
C ASN A 122 -32.43 28.58 3.61
N PHE A 123 -31.12 28.64 3.76
CA PHE A 123 -30.40 28.11 4.91
C PHE A 123 -29.68 29.27 5.60
N PRO A 124 -29.66 29.31 6.94
CA PRO A 124 -28.95 30.36 7.67
C PRO A 124 -27.50 30.50 7.20
N ARG A 125 -27.02 31.74 7.08
CA ARG A 125 -25.63 32.12 6.69
C ARG A 125 -25.18 31.69 5.29
N MET A 126 -25.99 30.95 4.54
CA MET A 126 -25.65 30.54 3.18
C MET A 126 -26.12 31.58 2.15
N ASP A 127 -25.23 31.96 1.24
CA ASP A 127 -25.50 32.90 0.15
C ASP A 127 -26.09 32.17 -1.09
N ASN A 128 -25.52 31.02 -1.48
CA ASN A 128 -25.95 30.23 -2.62
C ASN A 128 -26.01 28.73 -2.28
N PRO A 129 -27.00 28.27 -1.49
CA PRO A 129 -27.08 26.89 -1.02
C PRO A 129 -27.01 25.84 -2.14
N SER A 130 -27.74 26.06 -3.24
CA SER A 130 -27.78 25.12 -4.36
C SER A 130 -26.40 24.93 -5.01
N LEU A 131 -25.62 26.00 -5.17
CA LEU A 131 -24.27 25.93 -5.74
C LEU A 131 -23.26 25.34 -4.76
N THR A 132 -23.38 25.63 -3.46
CA THR A 132 -22.57 24.98 -2.43
C THR A 132 -22.82 23.48 -2.40
N PHE A 133 -24.08 23.04 -2.42
CA PHE A 133 -24.40 21.62 -2.44
C PHE A 133 -23.95 20.93 -3.72
N ALA A 134 -24.07 21.60 -4.88
CA ALA A 134 -23.56 21.11 -6.15
C ALA A 134 -22.03 20.95 -6.13
N LEU A 135 -21.28 21.89 -5.53
CA LEU A 135 -19.84 21.75 -5.32
C LEU A 135 -19.52 20.52 -4.45
N LEU A 136 -20.25 20.33 -3.34
CA LEU A 136 -20.05 19.16 -2.49
C LEU A 136 -20.35 17.85 -3.22
N ASP A 137 -21.40 17.82 -4.04
CA ASP A 137 -21.72 16.67 -4.88
C ASP A 137 -20.60 16.41 -5.91
N GLU A 138 -20.09 17.43 -6.59
CA GLU A 138 -19.00 17.34 -7.56
C GLU A 138 -17.70 16.81 -6.94
N ILE A 139 -17.35 17.26 -5.73
CA ILE A 139 -16.21 16.72 -4.98
C ILE A 139 -16.41 15.23 -4.71
N THR A 140 -17.55 14.84 -4.14
CA THR A 140 -17.81 13.44 -3.79
C THR A 140 -17.94 12.50 -4.98
N ALA A 141 -18.35 13.03 -6.14
CA ALA A 141 -18.45 12.29 -7.38
C ALA A 141 -17.11 12.15 -8.13
N SER A 142 -16.06 12.85 -7.68
CA SER A 142 -14.74 12.79 -8.32
C SER A 142 -14.10 11.38 -8.19
N PRO A 143 -13.31 10.93 -9.18
CA PRO A 143 -12.74 9.58 -9.19
C PRO A 143 -11.65 9.37 -8.13
N SER A 144 -10.94 10.45 -7.77
CA SER A 144 -9.88 10.48 -6.77
C SER A 144 -10.04 11.70 -5.86
N TYR A 145 -9.42 11.65 -4.68
CA TYR A 145 -9.42 12.75 -3.70
C TYR A 145 -10.83 13.31 -3.38
N ASN A 146 -11.81 12.41 -3.31
CA ASN A 146 -13.25 12.72 -3.18
C ASN A 146 -13.77 12.70 -1.74
N GLY A 147 -12.87 12.66 -0.76
CA GLY A 147 -13.21 12.69 0.65
C GLY A 147 -13.59 14.10 1.12
N LEU A 148 -14.71 14.21 1.83
CA LEU A 148 -15.09 15.43 2.56
C LEU A 148 -14.82 15.24 4.05
N ILE A 149 -14.02 16.14 4.62
CA ILE A 149 -13.65 16.11 6.03
C ILE A 149 -14.47 17.16 6.77
N PRO A 150 -15.50 16.75 7.54
CA PRO A 150 -16.27 17.70 8.34
C PRO A 150 -15.43 18.23 9.50
N PHE A 151 -15.55 19.52 9.80
CA PHE A 151 -14.94 20.13 10.99
C PHE A 151 -15.94 21.04 11.71
N THR A 152 -15.67 21.30 12.99
CA THR A 152 -16.49 22.19 13.84
C THR A 152 -15.77 23.45 14.27
N ASN A 153 -14.44 23.41 14.37
CA ASN A 153 -13.63 24.53 14.83
C ASN A 153 -12.22 24.49 14.23
N VAL A 154 -11.48 25.58 14.41
CA VAL A 154 -10.14 25.76 13.85
C VAL A 154 -9.14 24.74 14.39
N ALA A 155 -9.15 24.45 15.70
CA ALA A 155 -8.20 23.52 16.30
C ALA A 155 -8.37 22.08 15.75
N GLU A 156 -9.63 21.66 15.57
CA GLU A 156 -9.97 20.39 14.92
C GLU A 156 -9.49 20.36 13.46
N ALA A 157 -9.77 21.42 12.68
CA ALA A 157 -9.33 21.51 11.29
C ALA A 157 -7.80 21.44 11.16
N LYS A 158 -7.05 22.15 12.02
CA LYS A 158 -5.57 22.09 12.09
C LYS A 158 -5.08 20.66 12.34
N ALA A 159 -5.66 19.99 13.33
CA ALA A 159 -5.27 18.62 13.69
C ALA A 159 -5.54 17.63 12.55
N LEU A 160 -6.71 17.74 11.91
CA LEU A 160 -7.11 16.90 10.79
C LEU A 160 -6.23 17.15 9.55
N LEU A 161 -5.90 18.40 9.23
CA LEU A 161 -5.00 18.72 8.13
C LEU A 161 -3.63 18.07 8.33
N LYS A 162 -3.03 18.24 9.51
CA LYS A 162 -1.74 17.63 9.84
C LYS A 162 -1.77 16.11 9.72
N LYS A 163 -2.87 15.49 10.16
CA LYS A 163 -3.07 14.04 10.02
C LYS A 163 -3.17 13.60 8.56
N GLN A 164 -3.95 14.30 7.73
CA GLN A 164 -4.07 13.97 6.30
C GLN A 164 -2.73 14.08 5.58
N ILE A 165 -1.95 15.13 5.86
CA ILE A 165 -0.61 15.27 5.30
C ILE A 165 0.31 14.15 5.80
N ALA A 166 0.24 13.78 7.08
CA ALA A 166 1.01 12.67 7.63
C ALA A 166 0.65 11.34 6.95
N ASP A 167 -0.63 11.09 6.65
CA ASP A 167 -1.08 9.89 5.93
C ASP A 167 -0.55 9.88 4.49
N LEU A 168 -0.58 11.01 3.77
CA LEU A 168 -0.01 11.16 2.43
C LEU A 168 1.51 10.88 2.41
N VAL A 169 2.22 11.43 3.40
CA VAL A 169 3.66 11.17 3.58
C VAL A 169 3.90 9.70 3.90
N GLY A 170 3.15 9.11 4.82
CA GLY A 170 3.28 7.71 5.20
C GLY A 170 3.05 6.75 4.02
N GLN A 171 2.05 7.02 3.18
CA GLN A 171 1.81 6.26 1.95
C GLN A 171 2.98 6.41 0.96
N SER A 172 3.46 7.63 0.75
CA SER A 172 4.60 7.91 -0.13
C SER A 172 5.86 7.19 0.35
N LEU A 173 6.16 7.25 1.65
CA LEU A 173 7.28 6.53 2.26
C LEU A 173 7.11 5.01 2.10
N THR A 174 5.90 4.48 2.28
CA THR A 174 5.64 3.05 2.07
C THR A 174 5.91 2.64 0.63
N GLN A 175 5.52 3.45 -0.36
CA GLN A 175 5.83 3.18 -1.77
C GLN A 175 7.34 3.25 -2.05
N ILE A 176 8.03 4.24 -1.49
CA ILE A 176 9.49 4.43 -1.68
C ILE A 176 10.29 3.30 -1.03
N PHE A 177 9.93 2.88 0.19
CA PHE A 177 10.69 1.93 1.00
C PHE A 177 10.14 0.50 0.96
N SER A 178 9.01 0.26 0.31
CA SER A 178 8.48 -1.07 0.03
C SER A 178 7.96 -1.22 -1.42
N PRO A 179 8.72 -0.80 -2.45
CA PRO A 179 8.32 -0.98 -3.86
C PRO A 179 8.10 -2.46 -4.18
N MET A 180 8.93 -3.32 -3.57
CA MET A 180 8.79 -4.76 -3.64
C MET A 180 7.42 -5.25 -3.18
N ARG A 181 6.73 -4.63 -2.20
CA ARG A 181 5.39 -5.11 -1.77
C ARG A 181 4.30 -4.81 -2.79
N ALA A 182 4.37 -3.69 -3.50
CA ALA A 182 3.37 -3.33 -4.51
C ALA A 182 3.57 -4.20 -5.77
N GLU A 183 4.81 -4.28 -6.25
CA GLU A 183 5.19 -5.16 -7.36
C GLU A 183 4.94 -6.64 -7.03
N ILE A 184 5.30 -7.10 -5.82
CA ILE A 184 4.97 -8.46 -5.37
C ILE A 184 3.46 -8.63 -5.29
N LYS A 185 2.66 -7.64 -4.89
CA LYS A 185 1.20 -7.80 -4.81
C LYS A 185 0.54 -7.90 -6.18
N ASP A 186 1.01 -7.12 -7.15
CA ASP A 186 0.53 -7.16 -8.53
C ASP A 186 1.01 -8.44 -9.23
N VAL A 187 2.28 -8.82 -9.06
CA VAL A 187 2.82 -10.12 -9.50
C VAL A 187 2.08 -11.27 -8.81
N LEU A 188 1.75 -11.17 -7.52
CA LEU A 188 0.96 -12.19 -6.82
C LEU A 188 -0.49 -12.22 -7.30
N ALA A 189 -1.07 -11.10 -7.71
CA ALA A 189 -2.42 -11.04 -8.28
C ALA A 189 -2.45 -11.66 -9.69
N GLU A 190 -1.45 -11.34 -10.52
CA GLU A 190 -1.24 -12.00 -11.82
C GLU A 190 -0.98 -13.50 -11.65
N ILE A 191 -0.07 -13.89 -10.75
CA ILE A 191 0.17 -15.30 -10.40
C ILE A 191 -1.11 -15.94 -9.89
N LYS A 192 -1.94 -15.26 -9.08
CA LYS A 192 -3.21 -15.82 -8.59
C LYS A 192 -4.21 -16.04 -9.72
N THR A 193 -4.24 -15.15 -10.71
CA THR A 193 -5.13 -15.21 -11.87
C THR A 193 -4.67 -16.30 -12.84
N LEU A 194 -3.38 -16.30 -13.19
CA LEU A 194 -2.74 -17.36 -13.96
C LEU A 194 -2.90 -18.72 -13.24
N ARG A 195 -2.70 -18.76 -11.92
CA ARG A 195 -2.93 -19.97 -11.13
C ARG A 195 -4.39 -20.42 -11.19
N GLN A 196 -5.38 -19.53 -11.26
CA GLN A 196 -6.77 -19.95 -11.46
C GLN A 196 -6.99 -20.56 -12.85
N GLU A 197 -6.31 -20.05 -13.89
CA GLU A 197 -6.40 -20.57 -15.25
C GLU A 197 -5.65 -21.92 -15.44
N PHE A 198 -4.56 -22.16 -14.72
CA PHE A 198 -3.75 -23.38 -14.81
C PHE A 198 -4.18 -24.52 -13.86
N VAL A 199 -5.14 -24.30 -12.97
CA VAL A 199 -5.50 -25.25 -11.89
C VAL A 199 -6.41 -26.41 -12.32
N ASP A 200 -6.84 -26.45 -13.58
CA ASP A 200 -8.05 -27.19 -13.93
C ASP A 200 -7.95 -28.73 -13.96
N HIS A 201 -6.80 -29.37 -13.80
CA HIS A 201 -6.70 -30.83 -14.03
C HIS A 201 -6.12 -31.69 -12.90
N GLN A 202 -5.72 -31.16 -11.73
CA GLN A 202 -5.20 -32.00 -10.62
C GLN A 202 -5.62 -31.66 -9.18
N LYS A 203 -6.40 -30.60 -8.90
CA LYS A 203 -6.56 -30.08 -7.51
C LYS A 203 -7.95 -30.16 -6.87
N ASN A 204 -8.58 -31.34 -6.88
CA ASN A 204 -9.71 -31.59 -5.96
C ASN A 204 -9.28 -32.31 -4.67
N ASP A 205 -7.98 -32.51 -4.42
CA ASP A 205 -7.49 -33.08 -3.16
C ASP A 205 -7.25 -31.98 -2.10
N PRO A 206 -7.99 -31.99 -0.97
CA PRO A 206 -7.81 -31.02 0.12
C PRO A 206 -6.38 -30.98 0.68
N ARG A 207 -5.64 -32.10 0.58
CA ARG A 207 -4.25 -32.22 1.06
C ARG A 207 -3.30 -31.34 0.25
N PHE A 208 -3.60 -31.09 -1.03
CA PHE A 208 -2.74 -30.27 -1.89
C PHE A 208 -2.55 -28.86 -1.33
N LEU A 209 -3.64 -28.20 -0.92
CA LEU A 209 -3.57 -26.83 -0.40
C LEU A 209 -2.86 -26.78 0.97
N GLN A 210 -3.02 -27.82 1.79
CA GLN A 210 -2.33 -27.93 3.08
C GLN A 210 -0.82 -28.09 2.89
N THR A 211 -0.38 -28.98 1.98
CA THR A 211 1.03 -29.16 1.64
C THR A 211 1.67 -27.88 1.13
N VAL A 212 1.01 -27.18 0.20
CA VAL A 212 1.54 -25.91 -0.32
C VAL A 212 1.64 -24.85 0.79
N ARG A 213 0.65 -24.76 1.68
CA ARG A 213 0.69 -23.81 2.80
C ARG A 213 1.84 -24.11 3.75
N PHE A 214 2.09 -25.39 4.05
CA PHE A 214 3.19 -25.81 4.90
C PHE A 214 4.55 -25.43 4.32
N ILE A 215 4.77 -25.71 3.03
CA ILE A 215 6.04 -25.42 2.35
C ILE A 215 6.35 -23.91 2.31
N ILE A 216 5.32 -23.07 2.24
CA ILE A 216 5.48 -21.59 2.18
C ILE A 216 5.74 -20.99 3.58
N ASP A 217 5.44 -21.70 4.67
CA ASP A 217 5.68 -21.20 6.03
C ASP A 217 7.17 -21.28 6.41
N GLU A 218 7.91 -20.21 6.11
CA GLU A 218 9.35 -20.08 6.40
C GLU A 218 9.72 -20.22 7.90
N ASN A 219 8.76 -20.09 8.83
CA ASN A 219 9.04 -20.32 10.24
C ASN A 219 9.11 -21.82 10.58
N ARG A 220 8.41 -22.66 9.81
CA ARG A 220 8.32 -24.11 10.04
C ARG A 220 9.17 -24.92 9.07
N ALA A 221 9.22 -24.49 7.81
CA ALA A 221 9.84 -25.21 6.71
C ALA A 221 11.02 -24.43 6.09
N LYS A 222 11.80 -23.76 6.94
CA LYS A 222 12.92 -22.90 6.52
C LYS A 222 13.86 -23.64 5.58
N GLY A 223 14.11 -23.04 4.41
CA GLY A 223 14.98 -23.60 3.37
C GLY A 223 14.39 -24.79 2.59
N PHE A 224 13.26 -25.36 3.00
CA PHE A 224 12.66 -26.53 2.36
C PHE A 224 12.06 -26.16 1.00
N ARG A 225 11.38 -25.01 0.91
CA ARG A 225 10.91 -24.46 -0.36
C ARG A 225 12.07 -24.25 -1.34
N TYR A 226 13.15 -23.62 -0.88
CA TYR A 226 14.31 -23.37 -1.73
C TYR A 226 14.91 -24.68 -2.24
N LEU A 227 15.05 -25.68 -1.37
CA LEU A 227 15.51 -27.01 -1.75
C LEU A 227 14.64 -27.61 -2.86
N ILE A 228 13.31 -27.60 -2.69
CA ILE A 228 12.36 -28.13 -3.68
C ILE A 228 12.49 -27.40 -5.03
N GLU A 229 12.51 -26.07 -5.01
CA GLU A 229 12.59 -25.24 -6.22
C GLU A 229 13.89 -25.47 -7.00
N HIS A 230 14.98 -25.81 -6.31
CA HIS A 230 16.29 -26.02 -6.91
C HIS A 230 16.64 -27.51 -7.16
N THR A 231 15.76 -28.46 -6.79
CA THR A 231 15.92 -29.89 -7.11
C THR A 231 14.88 -30.37 -8.13
N ILE A 232 13.60 -30.12 -7.84
CA ILE A 232 12.46 -30.64 -8.59
C ILE A 232 11.83 -29.54 -9.48
N GLY A 233 11.95 -28.28 -9.04
CA GLY A 233 11.35 -27.13 -9.70
C GLY A 233 10.03 -26.70 -9.04
N PRO A 234 9.01 -26.31 -9.82
CA PRO A 234 7.76 -25.78 -9.27
C PRO A 234 7.11 -26.70 -8.22
N ILE A 235 6.63 -26.10 -7.12
CA ILE A 235 6.08 -26.82 -5.94
C ILE A 235 4.97 -27.81 -6.35
N ASP A 236 4.15 -27.46 -7.33
CA ASP A 236 3.07 -28.31 -7.85
C ASP A 236 3.57 -29.69 -8.35
N LYS A 237 4.77 -29.76 -8.95
CA LYS A 237 5.38 -31.03 -9.37
C LYS A 237 5.91 -31.84 -8.18
N ALA A 238 6.37 -31.16 -7.14
CA ALA A 238 6.92 -31.81 -5.96
C ALA A 238 5.83 -32.42 -5.07
N VAL A 239 4.61 -31.87 -5.06
CA VAL A 239 3.51 -32.34 -4.20
C VAL A 239 3.17 -33.82 -4.43
N SER A 240 3.18 -34.30 -5.67
CA SER A 240 2.94 -35.73 -5.96
C SER A 240 4.01 -36.62 -5.33
N ILE A 241 5.28 -36.24 -5.41
CA ILE A 241 6.40 -36.99 -4.83
C ILE A 241 6.35 -36.95 -3.30
N LEU A 242 6.01 -35.78 -2.73
CA LEU A 242 5.84 -35.58 -1.28
C LEU A 242 4.74 -36.46 -0.68
N PHE A 243 3.68 -36.73 -1.43
CA PHE A 243 2.62 -37.64 -0.99
C PHE A 243 3.09 -39.08 -0.94
N GLU A 244 3.87 -39.52 -1.93
CA GLU A 244 4.26 -40.92 -2.05
C GLU A 244 5.48 -41.32 -1.20
N ALA A 245 6.46 -40.43 -1.02
CA ALA A 245 7.67 -40.71 -0.26
C ALA A 245 7.41 -40.66 1.26
N LYS A 246 7.94 -41.60 2.04
CA LYS A 246 7.72 -41.69 3.50
C LYS A 246 8.69 -40.81 4.30
N THR A 247 9.93 -40.71 3.85
CA THR A 247 10.98 -39.93 4.51
C THR A 247 11.52 -38.84 3.61
N PHE A 248 12.27 -37.89 4.18
CA PHE A 248 12.96 -36.86 3.42
C PHE A 248 13.97 -37.47 2.43
N ASP A 249 14.69 -38.50 2.84
CA ASP A 249 15.67 -39.19 2.00
C ASP A 249 15.01 -39.88 0.80
N GLU A 250 13.90 -40.59 1.04
CA GLU A 250 13.12 -41.23 -0.04
C GLU A 250 12.55 -40.17 -1.01
N PHE A 251 12.15 -39.01 -0.49
CA PHE A 251 11.67 -37.91 -1.30
C PHE A 251 12.75 -37.40 -2.26
N LEU A 252 13.98 -37.21 -1.79
CA LEU A 252 15.11 -36.82 -2.64
C LEU A 252 15.46 -37.93 -3.64
N GLU A 253 15.43 -39.20 -3.24
CA GLU A 253 15.70 -40.33 -4.13
C GLU A 253 14.69 -40.40 -5.29
N ARG A 254 13.39 -40.26 -5.00
CA ARG A 254 12.33 -40.21 -6.01
C ARG A 254 12.41 -38.96 -6.90
N ALA A 255 12.98 -37.88 -6.38
CA ALA A 255 13.33 -36.69 -7.15
C ALA A 255 14.60 -36.86 -8.00
N HIS A 256 15.17 -38.06 -8.09
CA HIS A 256 16.43 -38.36 -8.76
C HIS A 256 17.62 -37.54 -8.21
N CYS A 257 17.57 -37.15 -6.94
CA CYS A 257 18.64 -36.43 -6.27
C CYS A 257 19.47 -37.38 -5.42
N LYS A 258 20.81 -37.26 -5.50
CA LYS A 258 21.73 -38.01 -4.65
C LYS A 258 21.99 -37.22 -3.36
N LEU A 259 21.54 -37.73 -2.22
CA LEU A 259 21.82 -37.14 -0.91
C LEU A 259 23.20 -37.56 -0.39
N ILE A 260 23.98 -36.62 0.12
CA ILE A 260 25.26 -36.85 0.81
C ILE A 260 25.31 -35.99 2.08
N VAL A 261 25.40 -36.64 3.23
CA VAL A 261 25.60 -35.94 4.51
C VAL A 261 27.10 -35.86 4.82
N LYS A 262 27.62 -34.65 5.05
CA LYS A 262 29.04 -34.36 5.34
C LYS A 262 29.15 -33.59 6.64
N GLU A 263 29.81 -34.19 7.63
CA GLU A 263 30.03 -33.61 8.97
C GLU A 263 30.66 -32.22 8.94
N ASP A 264 31.62 -32.01 8.04
CA ASP A 264 32.43 -30.79 7.95
C ASP A 264 31.95 -29.81 6.86
N LEU A 265 30.79 -30.04 6.25
CA LEU A 265 30.26 -29.15 5.22
C LEU A 265 29.99 -27.77 5.81
N ARG A 266 30.70 -26.78 5.25
CA ARG A 266 30.49 -25.36 5.52
C ARG A 266 30.37 -24.60 4.23
N LEU A 267 29.27 -23.87 4.08
CA LEU A 267 28.98 -23.20 2.81
C LEU A 267 30.07 -22.18 2.41
N ALA A 268 30.60 -21.45 3.40
CA ALA A 268 31.69 -20.49 3.19
C ALA A 268 32.99 -21.15 2.65
N ALA A 269 33.23 -22.42 2.94
CA ALA A 269 34.38 -23.17 2.42
C ALA A 269 34.12 -23.68 0.99
N GLU A 270 32.90 -24.16 0.71
CA GLU A 270 32.52 -24.68 -0.61
C GLU A 270 32.45 -23.59 -1.69
N ALA A 271 31.98 -22.39 -1.34
CA ALA A 271 31.94 -21.25 -2.24
C ALA A 271 33.33 -20.86 -2.80
N ASN A 272 34.39 -21.16 -2.05
CA ASN A 272 35.78 -20.89 -2.45
C ASN A 272 36.44 -22.05 -3.20
N ARG A 273 35.93 -23.29 -3.08
CA ARG A 273 36.55 -24.49 -3.66
C ARG A 273 36.10 -24.78 -5.09
N ALA A 274 34.80 -24.70 -5.36
CA ALA A 274 34.23 -25.09 -6.65
C ALA A 274 32.93 -24.32 -7.00
N PRO A 275 32.98 -22.99 -7.17
CA PRO A 275 31.78 -22.16 -7.35
C PRO A 275 30.99 -22.48 -8.64
N THR A 276 31.65 -22.98 -9.68
CA THR A 276 31.03 -23.30 -10.98
C THR A 276 30.17 -24.57 -10.96
N GLU A 277 30.29 -25.39 -9.92
CA GLU A 277 29.55 -26.65 -9.77
C GLU A 277 28.28 -26.52 -8.91
N ILE A 278 28.15 -25.40 -8.20
CA ILE A 278 27.00 -25.12 -7.32
C ILE A 278 25.83 -24.62 -8.18
N PHE A 279 24.70 -25.29 -8.07
CA PHE A 279 23.43 -24.91 -8.68
C PHE A 279 22.56 -24.10 -7.70
N GLY A 280 22.55 -24.50 -6.43
CA GLY A 280 21.86 -23.79 -5.36
C GLY A 280 22.55 -24.04 -4.03
N ALA A 281 22.43 -23.12 -3.09
CA ALA A 281 23.02 -23.28 -1.77
C ALA A 281 22.35 -22.36 -0.75
N MET A 282 22.25 -22.82 0.48
CA MET A 282 21.69 -22.01 1.57
C MET A 282 22.35 -22.36 2.90
N SER A 283 22.38 -21.35 3.76
CA SER A 283 22.88 -21.44 5.13
C SER A 283 21.91 -20.74 6.06
N PHE A 284 21.51 -21.40 7.15
CA PHE A 284 20.58 -20.84 8.12
C PHE A 284 20.79 -21.44 9.52
N GLY A 285 20.34 -20.72 10.54
CA GLY A 285 20.30 -21.24 11.92
C GLY A 285 19.09 -22.15 12.14
N VAL A 286 19.32 -23.26 12.84
CA VAL A 286 18.34 -24.23 13.33
C VAL A 286 18.58 -24.47 14.83
N PRO A 287 17.59 -24.93 15.61
CA PRO A 287 17.83 -25.35 17.00
C PRO A 287 18.94 -26.41 17.07
N SER A 288 19.85 -26.29 18.04
CA SER A 288 20.91 -27.28 18.22
C SER A 288 20.31 -28.59 18.75
N PRO A 289 20.63 -29.75 18.15
CA PRO A 289 20.21 -31.06 18.68
C PRO A 289 20.74 -31.31 20.10
N ASP A 290 21.93 -30.80 20.40
CA ASP A 290 22.67 -31.06 21.64
C ASP A 290 22.46 -29.98 22.71
N ASP A 291 21.91 -28.81 22.33
CA ASP A 291 21.69 -27.68 23.24
C ASP A 291 20.32 -27.02 22.97
N PRO A 292 19.33 -27.20 23.86
CA PRO A 292 17.99 -26.63 23.67
C PRO A 292 17.94 -25.10 23.70
N THR A 293 19.01 -24.43 24.11
CA THR A 293 19.17 -22.96 24.06
C THR A 293 20.10 -22.50 22.95
N GLY A 294 20.79 -23.44 22.31
CA GLY A 294 21.77 -23.22 21.27
C GLY A 294 21.17 -23.24 19.87
N THR A 295 21.91 -22.67 18.92
CA THR A 295 21.59 -22.77 17.49
C THR A 295 22.72 -23.51 16.78
N ALA A 296 22.36 -24.51 15.99
CA ALA A 296 23.27 -25.13 15.04
C ALA A 296 23.13 -24.44 13.68
N ARG A 297 24.20 -24.48 12.89
CA ARG A 297 24.20 -23.94 11.53
C ARG A 297 23.85 -25.06 10.56
N ALA A 298 22.72 -24.95 9.89
CA ALA A 298 22.32 -25.82 8.79
C ALA A 298 22.87 -25.27 7.47
N ASP A 299 23.74 -26.05 6.82
CA ASP A 299 24.31 -25.72 5.52
C ASP A 299 23.97 -26.84 4.53
N PHE A 300 23.50 -26.47 3.33
CA PHE A 300 23.37 -27.39 2.22
C PHE A 300 23.75 -26.77 0.87
N VAL A 301 24.16 -27.62 -0.05
CA VAL A 301 24.60 -27.30 -1.41
C VAL A 301 23.95 -28.27 -2.38
N ILE A 302 23.35 -27.75 -3.43
CA ILE A 302 22.81 -28.50 -4.56
C ILE A 302 23.79 -28.32 -5.71
N ARG A 303 24.38 -29.42 -6.19
CA ARG A 303 25.30 -29.40 -7.33
C ARG A 303 24.55 -29.63 -8.64
N LYS A 304 25.13 -29.18 -9.75
CA LYS A 304 24.56 -29.31 -11.10
C LYS A 304 24.27 -30.75 -11.54
N ASN A 305 24.93 -31.74 -10.93
CA ASN A 305 24.71 -33.17 -11.16
C ASN A 305 23.60 -33.76 -10.26
N GLN A 306 22.67 -32.93 -9.76
CA GLN A 306 21.58 -33.33 -8.86
C GLN A 306 22.05 -33.98 -7.55
N THR A 307 23.28 -33.69 -7.11
CA THR A 307 23.75 -34.10 -5.78
C THR A 307 23.40 -33.03 -4.76
N VAL A 308 22.71 -33.41 -3.70
CA VAL A 308 22.41 -32.57 -2.54
C VAL A 308 23.36 -32.95 -1.42
N GLU A 309 24.29 -32.05 -1.11
CA GLU A 309 25.21 -32.19 0.01
C GLU A 309 24.72 -31.35 1.18
N MET A 310 24.67 -31.90 2.38
CA MET A 310 24.25 -31.15 3.56
C MET A 310 25.02 -31.57 4.81
N ASN A 311 25.09 -30.71 5.82
CA ASN A 311 25.61 -31.09 7.12
C ASN A 311 24.54 -31.78 7.98
N PRO A 312 24.90 -32.46 9.08
CA PRO A 312 23.94 -33.17 9.92
C PRO A 312 22.82 -32.26 10.45
N ALA A 313 23.12 -31.01 10.80
CA ALA A 313 22.13 -30.06 11.28
C ALA A 313 21.05 -29.75 10.23
N ALA A 314 21.44 -29.58 8.97
CA ALA A 314 20.50 -29.39 7.85
C ALA A 314 19.69 -30.66 7.56
N HIS A 315 20.33 -31.84 7.59
CA HIS A 315 19.65 -33.12 7.38
C HIS A 315 18.57 -33.36 8.43
N SER A 316 18.91 -33.26 9.72
CA SER A 316 17.95 -33.41 10.82
C SER A 316 16.80 -32.40 10.75
N HIS A 317 17.08 -31.15 10.37
CA HIS A 317 16.05 -30.13 10.18
C HIS A 317 15.08 -30.51 9.05
N PHE A 318 15.58 -30.96 7.89
CA PHE A 318 14.73 -31.35 6.78
C PHE A 318 13.95 -32.64 7.06
N ASP A 319 14.56 -33.61 7.72
CA ASP A 319 13.89 -34.84 8.12
C ASP A 319 12.73 -34.55 9.09
N TRP A 320 12.96 -33.72 10.11
CA TRP A 320 11.91 -33.28 11.03
C TRP A 320 10.83 -32.46 10.32
N THR A 321 11.22 -31.54 9.42
CA THR A 321 10.28 -30.74 8.62
C THR A 321 9.39 -31.64 7.77
N TYR A 322 9.96 -32.67 7.16
CA TYR A 322 9.23 -33.64 6.35
C TYR A 322 8.28 -34.48 7.20
N HIS A 323 8.72 -34.93 8.37
CA HIS A 323 7.87 -35.64 9.32
C HIS A 323 6.68 -34.77 9.76
N ALA A 324 6.92 -33.50 10.12
CA ALA A 324 5.86 -32.56 10.48
C ALA A 324 4.86 -32.33 9.34
N LEU A 325 5.34 -32.26 8.09
CA LEU A 325 4.48 -32.21 6.91
C LEU A 325 3.58 -33.45 6.81
N LYS A 326 4.14 -34.65 6.99
CA LYS A 326 3.39 -35.92 6.92
C LYS A 326 2.28 -36.00 7.96
N MET A 327 2.56 -35.55 9.19
CA MET A 327 1.58 -35.43 10.26
C MET A 327 0.44 -34.47 9.90
N GLU A 328 0.74 -33.33 9.27
CA GLU A 328 -0.27 -32.32 8.91
C GLU A 328 -1.20 -32.80 7.76
N ILE A 329 -0.70 -33.64 6.85
CA ILE A 329 -1.47 -34.15 5.70
C ILE A 329 -2.19 -35.49 5.96
N GLY A 330 -2.02 -36.09 7.14
CA GLY A 330 -2.73 -37.30 7.57
C GLY A 330 -2.28 -38.60 6.91
N ASN A 331 -1.03 -38.69 6.44
CA ASN A 331 -0.45 -39.93 5.91
C ASN A 331 0.47 -40.56 6.99
N GLU A 332 -0.13 -41.26 7.96
CA GLU A 332 0.58 -42.19 8.87
C GLU A 332 0.63 -43.61 8.29
#